data_AF-A0A381AYN6-F1
#
_entry.id   AF-A0A381AYN6-F1
#
_cell.length_a   1.000
_cell.length_b   1.000
_cell.length_c   1.000
_cell.angle_alpha   90.00
_cell.angle_beta   90.00
_cell.angle_gamma   90.00
#
_symmetry.space_group_name_H-M   'P 1'
#
loop_
_entity.id
_entity.type
_entity.pdbx_description
1 polymer ?
#
loop_
_entity_poly.entity_id
_entity_poly.type
_entity_poly.pdbx_seq_one_letter_code
_entity_poly.pdbx_strand_id
1 'polypeptide(L)'
;MSIQRQLIRGNTATIEALTPLPAQVGFDTDKHELHVGDGVTQGAVRLAKKNIADSAAPAQITADTNDYNPANQKHARTLLLTTDAFHDVTGLVPTTVTDDIDGREITLYNNGANNFRLVDQSPASSAANRFDLGGASLTLAPKTSATLRYNKTALRWFLIAQTVGSSVGSGSVIAMTLAASSQGYSIINGTISTSVSGGALTVKIKTLAGNDPSALDPVLIKIRNNSLAAGGFTVYTLTAATSFVVSNGSSLGVSGAAVAFRLWLVAFDDGGTFRLGIVNCLLGASELPLLRTDTLASSTAEGGAGAADNSGVFYTGTAVASKSFEVLGYLDYPAGLAAAGTWSINPTTIQPYRNGIPLPAERLIDVSNGKIFTGRLPVADNAQMKWDLSGGTAKINPQPTLVGYALPAGTDFNSVLVTGLYGFVGGGTNANAPDGRVADYFSLQVLSWDGTAYLYQRATAVTGMRASYERTMQSGVWGAWRRIDRDDASVAKAWVSITGSTGAIVKSYNVSSVTRTATGRYTVNFTTAMADTSYVVAGCIHESAGLGVSFETQNSSLATTSVGVCVSAGASTRDGNCYVVIFD
;
A
#
# COMPACT_ATOMS: atom_id res chain seq x y z
N MET A 1 -2.17 21.76 79.72
CA MET A 1 -2.06 21.89 78.25
C MET A 1 -3.13 22.89 77.83
N SER A 2 -2.77 24.10 77.41
CA SER A 2 -3.73 25.07 76.88
C SER A 2 -3.77 24.91 75.36
N ILE A 3 -4.98 24.82 74.80
CA ILE A 3 -5.17 24.83 73.35
C ILE A 3 -5.77 26.19 73.02
N GLN A 4 -5.02 27.00 72.26
CA GLN A 4 -5.49 28.29 71.77
C GLN A 4 -6.00 28.11 70.34
N ARG A 5 -7.28 28.44 70.11
CA ARG A 5 -7.85 28.49 68.77
C ARG A 5 -7.74 29.92 68.26
N GLN A 6 -7.03 30.10 67.14
CA GLN A 6 -7.02 31.36 66.42
C GLN A 6 -8.08 31.28 65.31
N LEU A 7 -9.19 32.04 65.42
CA LEU A 7 -9.97 32.36 64.23
C LEU A 7 -9.33 33.57 63.56
N ILE A 8 -9.12 33.47 62.25
CA ILE A 8 -8.86 34.63 61.41
C ILE A 8 -10.14 34.93 60.65
N ARG A 9 -10.78 36.07 60.95
CA ARG A 9 -11.83 36.67 60.12
C ARG A 9 -11.43 38.13 59.87
N GLY A 10 -10.87 38.41 58.69
CA GLY A 10 -10.31 39.72 58.35
C GLY A 10 -8.97 40.02 59.05
N ASN A 11 -8.65 41.30 59.26
CA ASN A 11 -7.34 41.79 59.74
C ASN A 11 -7.18 41.79 61.28
N THR A 12 -8.03 41.08 62.02
CA THR A 12 -7.93 41.00 63.49
C THR A 12 -8.04 39.55 63.95
N ALA A 13 -7.07 39.10 64.75
CA ALA A 13 -7.08 37.78 65.36
C ALA A 13 -7.54 37.91 66.82
N THR A 14 -8.63 37.25 67.18
CA THR A 14 -9.09 37.13 68.57
C THR A 14 -8.65 35.77 69.09
N ILE A 15 -7.89 35.76 70.20
CA ILE A 15 -7.44 34.53 70.87
C ILE A 15 -8.45 34.19 71.96
N GLU A 16 -9.27 33.17 71.73
CA GLU A 16 -10.10 32.58 72.80
C GLU A 16 -9.26 31.55 73.55
N ALA A 17 -8.89 31.86 74.79
CA ALA A 17 -8.22 30.92 75.69
C ALA A 17 -9.26 30.18 76.52
N LEU A 18 -9.47 28.89 76.22
CA LEU A 18 -10.23 27.98 77.08
C LEU A 18 -9.26 27.01 77.75
N THR A 19 -9.26 27.02 79.09
CA THR A 19 -8.52 26.02 79.88
C THR A 19 -9.49 24.88 80.16
N PRO A 20 -9.35 23.69 79.53
CA PRO A 20 -10.23 22.57 79.82
C PRO A 20 -10.10 22.13 81.28
N LEU A 21 -11.21 21.77 81.92
CA LEU A 21 -11.23 21.16 83.25
C LEU A 21 -10.47 19.81 83.23
N PRO A 22 -9.97 19.33 84.38
CA PRO A 22 -9.37 18.00 84.48
C PRO A 22 -10.32 16.94 83.90
N ALA A 23 -9.80 16.04 83.05
CA ALA A 23 -10.52 14.97 82.31
C ALA A 23 -11.31 15.37 81.04
N GLN A 24 -11.21 16.60 80.54
CA GLN A 24 -11.87 17.01 79.28
C GLN A 24 -11.04 16.81 78.00
N VAL A 25 -9.93 16.07 78.08
CA VAL A 25 -9.23 15.54 76.90
C VAL A 25 -9.31 14.03 76.99
N GLY A 26 -10.04 13.42 76.08
CA GLY A 26 -10.29 11.99 76.06
C GLY A 26 -10.32 11.44 74.65
N PHE A 27 -10.11 10.14 74.55
CA PHE A 27 -10.26 9.39 73.31
C PHE A 27 -11.57 8.62 73.39
N ASP A 28 -12.53 8.95 72.53
CA ASP A 28 -13.76 8.17 72.38
C ASP A 28 -13.36 6.85 71.71
N THR A 29 -13.40 5.75 72.47
CA THR A 29 -12.93 4.44 72.02
C THR A 29 -13.87 3.82 70.99
N ASP A 30 -15.16 4.15 71.04
CA ASP A 30 -16.15 3.67 70.09
C ASP A 30 -16.04 4.42 68.75
N LYS A 31 -15.69 5.71 68.79
CA LYS A 31 -15.55 6.55 67.59
C LYS A 31 -14.12 6.71 67.07
N HIS A 32 -13.14 6.27 67.85
CA HIS A 32 -11.71 6.47 67.61
C HIS A 32 -11.31 7.94 67.39
N GLU A 33 -11.93 8.86 68.15
CA GLU A 33 -11.74 10.31 68.02
C GLU A 33 -11.11 10.93 69.27
N LEU A 34 -10.22 11.91 69.06
CA LEU A 34 -9.74 12.76 70.14
C LEU A 34 -10.70 13.94 70.31
N HIS A 35 -11.25 14.10 71.51
CA HIS A 35 -12.10 15.23 71.85
C HIS A 35 -11.43 16.16 72.86
N VAL A 36 -11.79 17.44 72.78
CA VAL A 36 -11.48 18.45 73.79
C VAL A 36 -12.80 19.11 74.22
N GLY A 37 -13.19 18.93 75.47
CA GLY A 37 -14.49 19.36 76.04
C GLY A 37 -15.44 18.19 76.35
N ASP A 38 -16.60 18.50 76.95
CA ASP A 38 -17.62 17.51 77.36
C ASP A 38 -18.49 16.95 76.20
N GLY A 39 -18.24 17.43 74.97
CA GLY A 39 -18.96 17.00 73.78
C GLY A 39 -20.39 17.54 73.64
N VAL A 40 -20.84 18.46 74.52
CA VAL A 40 -22.21 19.00 74.56
C VAL A 40 -22.23 20.53 74.46
N THR A 41 -21.21 21.26 74.95
CA THR A 41 -21.19 22.73 74.91
C THR A 41 -20.60 23.34 73.62
N GLN A 42 -21.13 24.51 73.23
CA GLN A 42 -20.68 25.31 72.09
C GLN A 42 -19.20 25.73 72.29
N GLY A 43 -18.28 25.22 71.46
CA GLY A 43 -16.83 25.46 71.60
C GLY A 43 -15.99 24.19 71.72
N ALA A 44 -16.59 23.01 71.90
CA ALA A 44 -15.90 21.73 71.82
C ALA A 44 -15.39 21.47 70.39
N VAL A 45 -14.08 21.26 70.24
CA VAL A 45 -13.45 20.94 68.95
C VAL A 45 -13.26 19.43 68.87
N ARG A 46 -14.03 18.79 67.99
CA ARG A 46 -13.80 17.40 67.59
C ARG A 46 -12.76 17.36 66.49
N LEU A 47 -11.56 16.92 66.82
CA LEU A 47 -10.54 16.60 65.82
C LEU A 47 -10.74 15.13 65.45
N ALA A 48 -11.76 14.87 64.61
CA ALA A 48 -11.87 13.57 63.99
C ALA A 48 -10.60 13.37 63.15
N LYS A 49 -9.81 12.33 63.48
CA LYS A 49 -9.08 11.66 62.42
C LYS A 49 -10.16 11.34 61.40
N LYS A 50 -9.99 11.77 60.16
CA LYS A 50 -10.76 11.25 59.03
C LYS A 50 -10.40 9.76 58.94
N ASN A 51 -10.93 8.96 59.87
CA ASN A 51 -10.84 7.51 59.94
C ASN A 51 -11.77 7.02 58.83
N ILE A 52 -11.34 7.25 57.59
CA ILE A 52 -11.68 6.34 56.54
C ILE A 52 -11.00 5.05 56.97
N ALA A 53 -11.76 4.04 57.41
CA ALA A 53 -11.26 2.70 57.26
C ALA A 53 -11.07 2.53 55.74
N ASP A 54 -9.83 2.65 55.24
CA ASP A 54 -9.57 2.67 53.80
C ASP A 54 -10.13 1.40 53.11
N SER A 55 -10.32 0.34 53.88
CA SER A 55 -11.01 -0.88 53.47
C SER A 55 -11.77 -1.54 54.62
N ALA A 56 -12.91 -2.16 54.29
CA ALA A 56 -13.60 -3.16 55.10
C ALA A 56 -13.68 -4.46 54.30
N ALA A 57 -13.57 -5.61 54.98
CA ALA A 57 -13.71 -6.94 54.38
C ALA A 57 -14.95 -7.64 54.98
N PRO A 58 -16.14 -7.44 54.39
CA PRO A 58 -17.36 -8.12 54.83
C PRO A 58 -17.26 -9.64 54.72
N ALA A 59 -18.18 -10.35 55.37
CA ALA A 59 -18.33 -11.79 55.19
C ALA A 59 -18.59 -12.14 53.71
N GLN A 60 -18.12 -13.33 53.29
CA GLN A 60 -18.29 -13.83 51.94
C GLN A 60 -19.78 -13.88 51.56
N ILE A 61 -20.11 -13.41 50.36
CA ILE A 61 -21.46 -13.49 49.81
C ILE A 61 -21.66 -14.90 49.28
N THR A 62 -22.66 -15.61 49.82
CA THR A 62 -22.94 -17.03 49.51
C THR A 62 -24.25 -17.25 48.75
N ALA A 63 -24.97 -16.17 48.43
CA ALA A 63 -26.20 -16.18 47.65
C ALA A 63 -26.46 -14.79 47.03
N ASP A 64 -27.35 -14.73 46.04
CA ASP A 64 -27.86 -13.45 45.52
C ASP A 64 -28.35 -12.58 46.68
N THR A 65 -27.85 -11.34 46.74
CA THR A 65 -28.04 -10.47 47.90
C THR A 65 -28.75 -9.18 47.50
N ASN A 66 -29.91 -8.96 48.12
CA ASN A 66 -30.70 -7.75 47.97
C ASN A 66 -30.39 -6.74 49.08
N ASP A 67 -30.37 -5.45 48.75
CA ASP A 67 -30.19 -4.35 49.70
C ASP A 67 -28.99 -4.58 50.63
N TYR A 68 -27.83 -4.90 50.05
CA TYR A 68 -26.65 -5.33 50.77
C TYR A 68 -26.24 -4.30 51.85
N ASN A 69 -26.10 -4.75 53.09
CA ASN A 69 -25.79 -3.90 54.23
C ASN A 69 -24.68 -4.51 55.10
N PRO A 70 -23.44 -4.56 54.60
CA PRO A 70 -22.35 -5.17 55.34
C PRO A 70 -21.96 -4.33 56.55
N ALA A 71 -21.49 -5.00 57.62
CA ALA A 71 -20.97 -4.32 58.80
C ALA A 71 -19.81 -3.38 58.44
N ASN A 72 -19.65 -2.30 59.22
CA ASN A 72 -18.57 -1.32 59.10
C ASN A 72 -18.52 -0.51 57.79
N GLN A 73 -19.50 -0.63 56.90
CA GLN A 73 -19.51 0.12 55.64
C GLN A 73 -19.53 1.65 55.84
N LYS A 74 -20.12 2.13 56.95
CA LYS A 74 -20.27 3.56 57.26
C LYS A 74 -18.97 4.35 57.21
N HIS A 75 -17.88 3.72 57.61
CA HIS A 75 -16.56 4.35 57.67
C HIS A 75 -15.63 3.84 56.55
N ALA A 76 -16.11 2.93 55.71
CA ALA A 76 -15.30 2.30 54.68
C ALA A 76 -15.33 3.08 53.36
N ARG A 77 -14.16 3.35 52.79
CA ARG A 77 -14.04 3.80 51.38
C ARG A 77 -14.02 2.64 50.40
N THR A 78 -13.50 1.48 50.82
CA THR A 78 -13.42 0.29 49.97
C THR A 78 -14.06 -0.91 50.66
N LEU A 79 -14.88 -1.68 49.96
CA LEU A 79 -15.36 -2.99 50.40
C LEU A 79 -14.62 -4.08 49.63
N LEU A 80 -13.88 -4.92 50.34
CA LEU A 80 -13.18 -6.09 49.81
C LEU A 80 -14.16 -7.27 49.83
N LEU A 81 -14.88 -7.47 48.75
CA LEU A 81 -15.93 -8.48 48.64
C LEU A 81 -15.34 -9.81 48.15
N THR A 82 -15.89 -10.91 48.63
CA THR A 82 -15.60 -12.27 48.16
C THR A 82 -16.92 -13.00 47.96
N THR A 83 -16.98 -13.91 46.98
CA THR A 83 -18.15 -14.76 46.72
C THR A 83 -17.72 -16.22 46.56
N ASP A 84 -18.58 -17.17 46.91
CA ASP A 84 -18.32 -18.62 46.74
C ASP A 84 -18.70 -19.15 45.36
N ALA A 85 -19.58 -18.43 44.65
CA ALA A 85 -19.96 -18.65 43.25
C ALA A 85 -20.28 -17.32 42.56
N PHE A 86 -20.83 -17.38 41.34
CA PHE A 86 -21.42 -16.21 40.69
C PHE A 86 -22.72 -15.82 41.41
N HIS A 87 -22.78 -14.59 41.93
CA HIS A 87 -23.97 -14.04 42.60
C HIS A 87 -24.29 -12.62 42.14
N ASP A 88 -25.56 -12.29 42.17
CA ASP A 88 -26.09 -10.95 41.95
C ASP A 88 -26.15 -10.16 43.26
N VAL A 89 -25.78 -8.88 43.18
CA VAL A 89 -26.00 -7.88 44.22
C VAL A 89 -26.89 -6.79 43.62
N THR A 90 -28.11 -6.66 44.12
CA THR A 90 -29.12 -5.80 43.48
C THR A 90 -29.16 -4.37 44.03
N GLY A 91 -28.56 -4.15 45.21
CA GLY A 91 -28.46 -2.84 45.83
C GLY A 91 -27.49 -2.81 47.00
N LEU A 92 -27.11 -1.61 47.45
CA LEU A 92 -26.23 -1.35 48.59
C LEU A 92 -26.87 -0.27 49.47
N VAL A 93 -26.98 -0.53 50.77
CA VAL A 93 -27.51 0.46 51.71
C VAL A 93 -26.50 1.61 51.88
N PRO A 94 -26.87 2.89 51.66
CA PRO A 94 -25.93 4.01 51.72
C PRO A 94 -25.48 4.45 53.12
N THR A 95 -25.89 3.72 54.16
CA THR A 95 -25.70 3.92 55.63
C THR A 95 -26.90 4.55 56.33
N THR A 96 -26.93 4.48 57.66
CA THR A 96 -28.06 4.96 58.47
C THR A 96 -28.25 6.47 58.32
N VAL A 97 -29.52 6.85 58.10
CA VAL A 97 -30.13 8.15 57.73
C VAL A 97 -29.67 9.44 58.45
N THR A 98 -28.79 9.38 59.44
CA THR A 98 -28.43 10.56 60.26
C THR A 98 -27.31 11.42 59.68
N ASP A 99 -26.53 10.91 58.73
CA ASP A 99 -25.42 11.64 58.10
C ASP A 99 -25.80 12.11 56.70
N ASP A 100 -25.26 13.24 56.25
CA ASP A 100 -25.45 13.67 54.88
C ASP A 100 -24.63 12.78 53.93
N ILE A 101 -25.32 11.81 53.33
CA ILE A 101 -24.76 10.79 52.43
C ILE A 101 -24.62 11.27 50.98
N ASP A 102 -25.06 12.49 50.66
CA ASP A 102 -24.94 13.01 49.31
C ASP A 102 -23.46 13.17 48.91
N GLY A 103 -23.10 12.63 47.75
CA GLY A 103 -21.72 12.60 47.29
C GLY A 103 -20.84 11.54 47.95
N ARG A 104 -21.38 10.65 48.80
CA ARG A 104 -20.61 9.55 49.40
C ARG A 104 -20.04 8.64 48.31
N GLU A 105 -18.74 8.38 48.35
CA GLU A 105 -18.07 7.44 47.45
C GLU A 105 -17.71 6.14 48.14
N ILE A 106 -17.92 5.02 47.45
CA ILE A 106 -17.51 3.70 47.90
C ILE A 106 -16.98 2.86 46.73
N THR A 107 -15.85 2.18 46.93
CA THR A 107 -15.27 1.25 45.97
C THR A 107 -15.61 -0.18 46.38
N LEU A 108 -16.27 -0.92 45.51
CA LEU A 108 -16.47 -2.36 45.65
C LEU A 108 -15.34 -3.06 44.90
N TYR A 109 -14.49 -3.80 45.61
CA TYR A 109 -13.37 -4.54 45.03
C TYR A 109 -13.60 -6.04 45.17
N ASN A 110 -13.54 -6.76 44.06
CA ASN A 110 -13.61 -8.22 44.07
C ASN A 110 -12.27 -8.81 44.52
N ASN A 111 -12.18 -9.15 45.80
CA ASN A 111 -11.01 -9.81 46.38
C ASN A 111 -11.06 -11.35 46.21
N GLY A 112 -12.18 -11.91 45.76
CA GLY A 112 -12.40 -13.34 45.58
C GLY A 112 -11.89 -13.91 44.25
N ALA A 113 -12.20 -15.19 44.03
CA ALA A 113 -11.88 -15.92 42.79
C ALA A 113 -13.07 -16.04 41.82
N ASN A 114 -14.29 -15.76 42.29
CA ASN A 114 -15.51 -15.83 41.50
C ASN A 114 -15.97 -14.43 41.09
N ASN A 115 -16.68 -14.34 39.97
CA ASN A 115 -17.33 -13.11 39.55
C ASN A 115 -18.53 -12.80 40.47
N PHE A 116 -18.88 -11.53 40.62
CA PHE A 116 -20.22 -11.14 41.08
C PHE A 116 -20.73 -9.97 40.25
N ARG A 117 -22.05 -9.81 40.19
CA ARG A 117 -22.69 -8.81 39.32
C ARG A 117 -23.49 -7.81 40.14
N LEU A 118 -23.21 -6.54 39.93
CA LEU A 118 -24.05 -5.43 40.37
C LEU A 118 -25.19 -5.26 39.37
N VAL A 119 -26.44 -5.41 39.83
CA VAL A 119 -27.60 -5.36 38.94
C VAL A 119 -28.08 -3.92 38.80
N ASP A 120 -28.11 -3.44 37.56
CA ASP A 120 -28.58 -2.08 37.24
C ASP A 120 -30.08 -1.94 37.51
N GLN A 121 -30.45 -0.89 38.25
CA GLN A 121 -31.84 -0.48 38.52
C GLN A 121 -32.77 -1.60 38.98
N SER A 122 -32.25 -2.60 39.70
CA SER A 122 -33.01 -3.79 40.07
C SER A 122 -34.31 -3.44 40.82
N PRO A 123 -35.48 -3.86 40.32
CA PRO A 123 -36.75 -3.64 41.01
C PRO A 123 -36.83 -4.35 42.37
N ALA A 124 -36.03 -5.38 42.59
CA ALA A 124 -35.98 -6.14 43.84
C ALA A 124 -35.42 -5.29 45.01
N SER A 125 -34.58 -4.29 44.73
CA SER A 125 -34.00 -3.41 45.74
C SER A 125 -34.88 -2.21 46.05
N SER A 126 -34.83 -1.78 47.31
CA SER A 126 -35.41 -0.51 47.74
C SER A 126 -34.83 0.64 46.90
N ALA A 127 -35.65 1.63 46.53
CA ALA A 127 -35.24 2.68 45.59
C ALA A 127 -33.89 3.33 45.97
N ALA A 128 -33.74 3.69 47.25
CA ALA A 128 -32.54 4.30 47.85
C ALA A 128 -31.27 3.44 47.82
N ASN A 129 -31.37 2.15 47.53
CA ASN A 129 -30.22 1.24 47.53
C ASN A 129 -29.78 0.86 46.11
N ARG A 130 -30.55 1.23 45.08
CA ARG A 130 -30.33 0.78 43.70
C ARG A 130 -29.06 1.34 43.12
N PHE A 131 -28.45 0.55 42.25
CA PHE A 131 -27.37 0.99 41.37
C PHE A 131 -27.95 1.61 40.10
N ASP A 132 -27.39 2.75 39.70
CA ASP A 132 -27.57 3.38 38.40
C ASP A 132 -26.23 3.30 37.65
N LEU A 133 -26.13 2.28 36.79
CA LEU A 133 -24.92 1.87 36.09
C LEU A 133 -24.95 2.30 34.62
N GLY A 134 -25.93 3.12 34.21
CA GLY A 134 -26.05 3.62 32.84
C GLY A 134 -26.79 2.68 31.87
N GLY A 135 -27.63 1.77 32.39
CA GLY A 135 -28.53 0.93 31.57
C GLY A 135 -28.11 -0.53 31.40
N ALA A 136 -27.00 -0.96 32.01
CA ALA A 136 -26.57 -2.36 31.99
C ALA A 136 -25.94 -2.77 33.32
N SER A 137 -26.21 -4.02 33.74
CA SER A 137 -25.62 -4.59 34.96
C SER A 137 -24.11 -4.79 34.81
N LEU A 138 -23.36 -4.54 35.88
CA LEU A 138 -21.89 -4.58 35.87
C LEU A 138 -21.38 -5.86 36.54
N THR A 139 -20.64 -6.69 35.80
CA THR A 139 -19.96 -7.87 36.36
C THR A 139 -18.54 -7.51 36.77
N LEU A 140 -18.19 -7.73 38.05
CA LEU A 140 -16.84 -7.55 38.57
C LEU A 140 -16.11 -8.90 38.58
N ALA A 141 -15.15 -9.05 37.67
CA ALA A 141 -14.23 -10.19 37.62
C ALA A 141 -13.26 -10.19 38.82
N PRO A 142 -12.54 -11.29 39.11
CA PRO A 142 -11.54 -11.33 40.16
C PRO A 142 -10.55 -10.18 40.03
N LYS A 143 -10.25 -9.53 41.16
CA LYS A 143 -9.28 -8.43 41.27
C LYS A 143 -9.66 -7.16 40.50
N THR A 144 -10.95 -6.96 40.23
CA THR A 144 -11.50 -5.73 39.65
C THR A 144 -12.30 -4.92 40.68
N SER A 145 -12.61 -3.67 40.34
CA SER A 145 -13.43 -2.81 41.20
C SER A 145 -14.37 -1.89 40.46
N ALA A 146 -15.45 -1.48 41.13
CA ALA A 146 -16.31 -0.36 40.77
C ALA A 146 -16.33 0.68 41.89
N THR A 147 -16.18 1.95 41.56
CA THR A 147 -16.40 3.06 42.49
C THR A 147 -17.74 3.71 42.19
N LEU A 148 -18.57 3.79 43.22
CA LEU A 148 -19.93 4.31 43.19
C LEU A 148 -19.99 5.60 44.00
N ARG A 149 -20.80 6.56 43.55
CA ARG A 149 -21.15 7.79 44.28
C ARG A 149 -22.63 7.87 44.55
N TYR A 150 -23.02 8.09 45.80
CA TYR A 150 -24.42 8.23 46.17
C TYR A 150 -24.95 9.62 45.83
N ASN A 151 -26.16 9.69 45.25
CA ASN A 151 -26.89 10.92 45.01
C ASN A 151 -28.22 10.88 45.77
N LYS A 152 -28.38 11.80 46.72
CA LYS A 152 -29.53 11.87 47.62
C LYS A 152 -30.80 12.38 46.94
N THR A 153 -30.66 13.20 45.88
CA THR A 153 -31.80 13.68 45.09
C THR A 153 -32.40 12.56 44.25
N ALA A 154 -31.55 11.75 43.61
CA ALA A 154 -31.97 10.62 42.80
C ALA A 154 -32.28 9.36 43.64
N LEU A 155 -31.83 9.34 44.91
CA LEU A 155 -31.87 8.19 45.82
C LEU A 155 -31.19 6.95 45.21
N ARG A 156 -29.97 7.10 44.66
CA ARG A 156 -29.27 6.01 43.94
C ARG A 156 -27.76 6.11 44.02
N TRP A 157 -27.10 4.97 43.78
CA TRP A 157 -25.66 4.86 43.57
C TRP A 157 -25.30 4.98 42.10
N PHE A 158 -24.58 6.03 41.72
CA PHE A 158 -24.07 6.21 40.36
C PHE A 158 -22.68 5.59 40.22
N LEU A 159 -22.44 4.87 39.12
CA LEU A 159 -21.08 4.46 38.76
C LEU A 159 -20.25 5.69 38.36
N ILE A 160 -19.09 5.90 39.02
CA ILE A 160 -18.19 7.02 38.70
C ILE A 160 -16.81 6.57 38.20
N ALA A 161 -16.40 5.34 38.52
CA ALA A 161 -15.18 4.73 37.97
C ALA A 161 -15.26 3.20 38.04
N GLN A 162 -14.51 2.53 37.18
CA GLN A 162 -14.34 1.08 37.23
C GLN A 162 -12.92 0.69 36.80
N THR A 163 -12.40 -0.39 37.38
CA THR A 163 -11.18 -1.05 36.92
C THR A 163 -11.59 -2.22 36.05
N VAL A 164 -11.25 -2.16 34.76
CA VAL A 164 -11.44 -3.29 33.85
C VAL A 164 -10.39 -4.36 34.14
N GLY A 165 -10.82 -5.53 34.60
CA GLY A 165 -9.91 -6.68 34.74
C GLY A 165 -9.76 -7.35 33.40
N SER A 166 -8.68 -7.03 32.66
CA SER A 166 -8.17 -7.70 31.44
C SER A 166 -9.19 -8.15 30.37
N SER A 167 -10.44 -7.73 30.47
CA SER A 167 -11.56 -8.09 29.63
C SER A 167 -12.41 -6.84 29.53
N VAL A 168 -12.16 -6.08 28.47
CA VAL A 168 -13.15 -5.15 27.97
C VAL A 168 -14.37 -6.01 27.66
N GLY A 169 -15.44 -5.88 28.45
CA GLY A 169 -16.60 -6.76 28.32
C GLY A 169 -17.18 -6.72 26.90
N SER A 170 -17.80 -7.82 26.46
CA SER A 170 -18.52 -7.84 25.18
C SER A 170 -19.49 -6.67 25.10
N GLY A 171 -19.30 -5.78 24.12
CA GLY A 171 -20.09 -4.55 23.94
C GLY A 171 -19.54 -3.28 24.62
N SER A 172 -18.48 -3.36 25.44
CA SER A 172 -17.85 -2.18 26.07
C SER A 172 -17.06 -1.32 25.07
N VAL A 173 -16.76 -1.86 23.88
CA VAL A 173 -16.55 -1.05 22.68
C VAL A 173 -17.78 -1.31 21.82
N ILE A 174 -18.62 -0.29 21.63
CA ILE A 174 -19.72 -0.37 20.66
C ILE A 174 -19.07 -0.76 19.34
N ALA A 175 -19.62 -1.71 18.58
CA ALA A 175 -19.08 -2.12 17.29
C ALA A 175 -18.81 -0.91 16.37
N MET A 176 -19.54 0.20 16.54
CA MET A 176 -19.32 1.47 15.84
C MET A 176 -18.03 2.21 16.29
N THR A 177 -17.63 2.13 17.56
CA THR A 177 -16.37 2.71 18.08
C THR A 177 -15.16 1.83 17.75
N LEU A 178 -15.32 0.49 17.68
CA LEU A 178 -14.28 -0.41 17.18
C LEU A 178 -14.20 -0.39 15.65
N ALA A 179 -15.31 -0.24 14.93
CA ALA A 179 -15.34 -0.08 13.47
C ALA A 179 -14.80 1.28 13.00
N ALA A 180 -14.87 2.29 13.86
CA ALA A 180 -14.25 3.60 13.65
C ALA A 180 -12.74 3.60 14.00
N SER A 181 -12.27 2.73 14.91
CA SER A 181 -10.83 2.52 15.21
C SER A 181 -10.17 1.39 14.40
N SER A 182 -10.95 0.53 13.75
CA SER A 182 -10.52 -0.50 12.78
C SER A 182 -10.35 0.08 11.36
N GLN A 183 -10.05 1.38 11.24
CA GLN A 183 -9.76 2.00 9.94
C GLN A 183 -8.65 1.20 9.26
N GLY A 184 -9.07 0.37 8.31
CA GLY A 184 -8.21 -0.51 7.55
C GLY A 184 -8.46 -2.01 7.66
N TYR A 185 -9.23 -2.55 8.61
CA TYR A 185 -9.53 -4.00 8.66
C TYR A 185 -10.96 -4.30 8.18
N SER A 186 -11.10 -5.36 7.38
CA SER A 186 -12.41 -5.80 6.85
C SER A 186 -13.13 -6.82 7.73
N ILE A 187 -12.39 -7.54 8.58
CA ILE A 187 -12.91 -8.55 9.53
C ILE A 187 -12.43 -8.20 10.93
N ILE A 188 -13.33 -8.19 11.91
CA ILE A 188 -13.03 -7.99 13.33
C ILE A 188 -13.48 -9.23 14.11
N ASN A 189 -12.63 -9.69 15.05
CA ASN A 189 -12.81 -10.93 15.81
C ASN A 189 -12.91 -12.19 14.92
N GLY A 190 -12.52 -12.12 13.65
CA GLY A 190 -12.62 -13.23 12.72
C GLY A 190 -11.32 -13.56 11.99
N THR A 191 -11.24 -14.80 11.54
CA THR A 191 -10.20 -15.34 10.68
C THR A 191 -10.82 -16.07 9.49
N ILE A 192 -10.03 -16.23 8.43
CA ILE A 192 -10.40 -17.00 7.25
C ILE A 192 -9.78 -18.39 7.40
N SER A 193 -10.59 -19.42 7.19
CA SER A 193 -10.15 -20.82 7.22
C SER A 193 -10.58 -21.52 5.95
N THR A 194 -9.76 -22.44 5.45
CA THR A 194 -10.09 -23.26 4.28
C THR A 194 -9.94 -24.74 4.58
N SER A 195 -10.71 -25.55 3.87
CA SER A 195 -10.56 -27.00 3.85
C SER A 195 -10.87 -27.54 2.46
N VAL A 196 -10.15 -28.56 2.02
CA VAL A 196 -10.43 -29.28 0.78
C VAL A 196 -10.96 -30.68 1.07
N SER A 197 -12.00 -31.09 0.35
CA SER A 197 -12.56 -32.44 0.42
C SER A 197 -13.30 -32.76 -0.88
N GLY A 198 -13.14 -33.98 -1.41
CA GLY A 198 -13.82 -34.41 -2.63
C GLY A 198 -13.51 -33.57 -3.88
N GLY A 199 -12.36 -32.89 -3.91
CA GLY A 199 -11.99 -31.97 -4.99
C GLY A 199 -12.65 -30.59 -4.93
N ALA A 200 -13.36 -30.26 -3.84
CA ALA A 200 -13.99 -28.97 -3.60
C ALA A 200 -13.24 -28.17 -2.53
N LEU A 201 -13.14 -26.85 -2.72
CA LEU A 201 -12.57 -25.91 -1.74
C LEU A 201 -13.70 -25.31 -0.92
N THR A 202 -13.68 -25.51 0.39
CA THR A 202 -14.55 -24.80 1.33
C THR A 202 -13.79 -23.67 2.00
N VAL A 203 -14.31 -22.46 1.91
CA VAL A 203 -13.83 -21.27 2.63
C VAL A 203 -14.82 -20.95 3.75
N LYS A 204 -14.32 -20.67 4.95
CA LYS A 204 -15.11 -20.39 6.15
C LYS A 204 -14.63 -19.12 6.83
N ILE A 205 -15.57 -18.39 7.42
CA ILE A 205 -15.28 -17.35 8.41
C ILE A 205 -15.40 -17.99 9.79
N LYS A 206 -14.34 -17.88 10.59
CA LYS A 206 -14.24 -18.41 11.96
C LYS A 206 -13.94 -17.26 12.92
N THR A 207 -14.21 -17.44 14.20
CA THR A 207 -13.76 -16.48 15.23
C THR A 207 -12.25 -16.56 15.40
N LEU A 208 -11.62 -15.60 16.07
CA LEU A 208 -10.18 -15.68 16.38
C LEU A 208 -9.82 -16.91 17.23
N ALA A 209 -10.78 -17.45 17.99
CA ALA A 209 -10.64 -18.70 18.74
C ALA A 209 -10.74 -19.96 17.85
N GLY A 210 -11.00 -19.81 16.55
CA GLY A 210 -11.12 -20.91 15.59
C GLY A 210 -12.50 -21.56 15.53
N ASN A 211 -13.47 -21.07 16.32
CA ASN A 211 -14.84 -21.59 16.37
C ASN A 211 -15.71 -20.99 15.26
N ASP A 212 -16.87 -21.59 15.02
CA ASP A 212 -17.90 -20.92 14.22
C ASP A 212 -18.41 -19.68 14.95
N PRO A 213 -18.71 -18.57 14.24
CA PRO A 213 -19.32 -17.40 14.85
C PRO A 213 -20.60 -17.78 15.60
N SER A 214 -20.82 -17.17 16.76
CA SER A 214 -22.00 -17.40 17.61
C SER A 214 -22.52 -16.09 18.19
N ALA A 215 -23.70 -16.10 18.82
CA ALA A 215 -24.20 -14.92 19.52
C ALA A 215 -23.29 -14.47 20.68
N LEU A 216 -22.53 -15.41 21.27
CA LEU A 216 -21.60 -15.14 22.39
C LEU A 216 -20.19 -14.75 21.91
N ASP A 217 -19.82 -15.15 20.69
CA ASP A 217 -18.54 -14.87 20.05
C ASP A 217 -18.77 -14.51 18.57
N PRO A 218 -19.27 -13.29 18.29
CA PRO A 218 -19.62 -12.89 16.93
C PRO A 218 -18.42 -12.38 16.14
N VAL A 219 -18.47 -12.54 14.82
CA VAL A 219 -17.53 -11.90 13.88
C VAL A 219 -18.18 -10.70 13.25
N LEU A 220 -17.48 -9.57 13.18
CA LEU A 220 -18.00 -8.33 12.58
C LEU A 220 -17.34 -8.06 11.24
N ILE A 221 -18.14 -7.72 10.24
CA ILE A 221 -17.68 -7.34 8.90
C ILE A 221 -18.29 -6.00 8.53
N LYS A 222 -17.46 -5.07 8.07
CA LYS A 222 -17.89 -3.76 7.62
C LYS A 222 -18.01 -3.76 6.11
N ILE A 223 -19.14 -3.29 5.59
CA ILE A 223 -19.36 -3.11 4.14
C ILE A 223 -19.92 -1.70 3.94
N ARG A 224 -19.50 -0.98 2.90
CA ARG A 224 -20.08 0.33 2.58
C ARG A 224 -21.61 0.25 2.38
N ASN A 225 -22.27 1.39 2.40
CA ASN A 225 -23.69 1.43 2.06
C ASN A 225 -23.94 1.06 0.57
N ASN A 226 -25.05 0.35 0.30
CA ASN A 226 -25.54 0.03 -1.05
C ASN A 226 -25.86 1.28 -1.89
N SER A 227 -26.17 2.42 -1.26
CA SER A 227 -26.28 3.71 -1.94
C SER A 227 -24.90 4.35 -2.09
N LEU A 228 -24.44 4.53 -3.33
CA LEU A 228 -23.17 5.19 -3.61
C LEU A 228 -23.11 6.64 -3.10
N ALA A 229 -24.26 7.29 -2.98
CA ALA A 229 -24.39 8.66 -2.48
C ALA A 229 -24.38 8.76 -0.94
N ALA A 230 -24.50 7.64 -0.22
CA ALA A 230 -24.45 7.62 1.24
C ALA A 230 -23.01 7.37 1.70
N GLY A 231 -22.43 8.29 2.47
CA GLY A 231 -21.07 8.18 3.02
C GLY A 231 -20.93 7.24 4.24
N GLY A 232 -21.90 6.34 4.44
CA GLY A 232 -21.95 5.43 5.59
C GLY A 232 -21.55 3.98 5.26
N PHE A 233 -21.59 3.13 6.28
CA PHE A 233 -21.33 1.70 6.19
C PHE A 233 -22.32 0.89 7.04
N THR A 234 -22.55 -0.36 6.63
CA THR A 234 -23.29 -1.36 7.38
C THR A 234 -22.31 -2.30 8.07
N VAL A 235 -22.57 -2.66 9.33
CA VAL A 235 -21.81 -3.67 10.06
C VAL A 235 -22.63 -4.95 10.15
N TYR A 236 -22.12 -6.02 9.53
CA TYR A 236 -22.68 -7.36 9.62
C TYR A 236 -22.13 -8.07 10.85
N THR A 237 -23.03 -8.54 11.72
CA THR A 237 -22.70 -9.36 12.89
C THR A 237 -22.99 -10.82 12.57
N LEU A 238 -21.96 -11.59 12.28
CA LEU A 238 -22.07 -13.03 12.03
C LEU A 238 -22.16 -13.76 13.36
N THR A 239 -23.26 -14.48 13.57
CA THR A 239 -23.56 -15.26 14.79
C THR A 239 -23.81 -16.74 14.49
N ALA A 240 -23.46 -17.19 13.29
CA ALA A 240 -23.55 -18.58 12.87
C ALA A 240 -22.41 -18.94 11.91
N ALA A 241 -22.20 -20.25 11.73
CA ALA A 241 -21.26 -20.79 10.76
C ALA A 241 -21.50 -20.17 9.37
N THR A 242 -20.45 -19.56 8.81
CA THR A 242 -20.52 -18.87 7.52
C THR A 242 -19.47 -19.46 6.59
N SER A 243 -19.91 -20.00 5.46
CA SER A 243 -19.03 -20.69 4.52
C SER A 243 -19.48 -20.56 3.07
N PHE A 244 -18.52 -20.74 2.16
CA PHE A 244 -18.71 -20.78 0.71
C PHE A 244 -17.90 -21.95 0.15
N VAL A 245 -18.48 -22.70 -0.79
CA VAL A 245 -17.84 -23.86 -1.40
C VAL A 245 -17.65 -23.58 -2.89
N VAL A 246 -16.41 -23.75 -3.36
CA VAL A 246 -16.11 -23.90 -4.78
C VAL A 246 -16.19 -25.38 -5.10
N SER A 247 -17.15 -25.76 -5.93
CA SER A 247 -17.45 -27.15 -6.27
C SER A 247 -16.30 -27.79 -7.05
N ASN A 248 -16.17 -29.11 -6.94
CA ASN A 248 -15.28 -29.87 -7.83
C ASN A 248 -15.77 -29.69 -9.27
N GLY A 249 -14.88 -29.26 -10.16
CA GLY A 249 -15.18 -28.86 -11.54
C GLY A 249 -15.23 -27.35 -11.76
N SER A 250 -15.45 -26.54 -10.72
CA SER A 250 -15.47 -25.06 -10.84
C SER A 250 -14.04 -24.50 -10.80
N SER A 251 -13.57 -23.99 -11.94
CA SER A 251 -12.18 -23.55 -12.13
C SER A 251 -11.90 -22.12 -11.69
N LEU A 252 -12.93 -21.27 -11.56
CA LEU A 252 -12.81 -19.83 -11.34
C LEU A 252 -11.88 -19.15 -12.36
N GLY A 253 -11.75 -19.70 -13.57
CA GLY A 253 -10.84 -19.18 -14.61
C GLY A 253 -9.36 -19.43 -14.35
N VAL A 254 -9.00 -20.40 -13.51
CA VAL A 254 -7.59 -20.86 -13.39
C VAL A 254 -7.17 -21.51 -14.71
N SER A 255 -6.13 -20.97 -15.34
CA SER A 255 -5.78 -21.22 -16.75
C SER A 255 -5.06 -22.54 -17.05
N GLY A 256 -4.84 -23.41 -16.06
CA GLY A 256 -4.24 -24.73 -16.26
C GLY A 256 -3.56 -25.32 -15.02
N ALA A 257 -2.94 -26.49 -15.20
CA ALA A 257 -2.19 -27.17 -14.16
C ALA A 257 -0.89 -26.43 -13.79
N ALA A 258 -0.54 -26.45 -12.51
CA ALA A 258 0.68 -25.87 -11.93
C ALA A 258 0.91 -24.38 -12.24
N VAL A 259 -0.16 -23.64 -12.56
CA VAL A 259 -0.11 -22.19 -12.76
C VAL A 259 -0.36 -21.49 -11.43
N ALA A 260 0.52 -20.57 -11.04
CA ALA A 260 0.34 -19.78 -9.82
C ALA A 260 -0.84 -18.82 -9.96
N PHE A 261 -1.67 -18.71 -8.92
CA PHE A 261 -2.77 -17.75 -8.87
C PHE A 261 -3.12 -17.32 -7.45
N ARG A 262 -3.96 -16.28 -7.36
CA ARG A 262 -4.52 -15.76 -6.11
C ARG A 262 -6.03 -15.62 -6.27
N LEU A 263 -6.76 -16.07 -5.26
CA LEU A 263 -8.19 -15.83 -5.14
C LEU A 263 -8.43 -14.73 -4.11
N TRP A 264 -9.36 -13.83 -4.40
CA TRP A 264 -9.78 -12.78 -3.49
C TRP A 264 -11.14 -13.11 -2.93
N LEU A 265 -11.27 -13.00 -1.60
CA LEU A 265 -12.50 -13.21 -0.88
C LEU A 265 -13.22 -11.88 -0.69
N VAL A 266 -14.52 -11.88 -0.93
CA VAL A 266 -15.37 -10.70 -0.82
C VAL A 266 -16.63 -10.99 -0.03
N ALA A 267 -17.18 -9.97 0.60
CA ALA A 267 -18.48 -9.99 1.23
C ALA A 267 -19.42 -9.04 0.50
N PHE A 268 -20.63 -9.49 0.15
CA PHE A 268 -21.68 -8.65 -0.43
C PHE A 268 -22.80 -8.37 0.58
N ASP A 269 -23.36 -7.18 0.50
CA ASP A 269 -24.62 -6.78 1.14
C ASP A 269 -25.80 -7.05 0.18
N ASP A 270 -26.44 -8.20 0.32
CA ASP A 270 -27.64 -8.57 -0.45
C ASP A 270 -28.92 -8.05 0.22
N GLY A 271 -28.99 -6.74 0.43
CA GLY A 271 -30.15 -6.08 1.03
C GLY A 271 -30.35 -6.44 2.51
N GLY A 272 -29.26 -6.44 3.29
CA GLY A 272 -29.28 -6.85 4.70
C GLY A 272 -28.92 -8.32 4.94
N THR A 273 -28.66 -9.10 3.89
CA THR A 273 -28.15 -10.47 3.99
C THR A 273 -26.68 -10.50 3.61
N PHE A 274 -25.84 -11.03 4.51
CA PHE A 274 -24.42 -11.27 4.22
C PHE A 274 -24.25 -12.39 3.19
N ARG A 275 -23.49 -12.14 2.14
CA ARG A 275 -23.08 -13.17 1.15
C ARG A 275 -21.56 -13.24 1.06
N LEU A 276 -20.99 -14.39 1.40
CA LEU A 276 -19.58 -14.67 1.11
C LEU A 276 -19.40 -15.00 -0.37
N GLY A 277 -18.37 -14.44 -0.97
CA GLY A 277 -18.01 -14.69 -2.36
C GLY A 277 -16.51 -14.76 -2.59
N ILE A 278 -16.16 -15.17 -3.81
CA ILE A 278 -14.79 -15.31 -4.27
C ILE A 278 -14.66 -14.79 -5.69
N VAL A 279 -13.47 -14.30 -6.05
CA VAL A 279 -13.13 -13.93 -7.42
C VAL A 279 -11.66 -14.26 -7.68
N ASN A 280 -11.40 -14.80 -8.86
CA ASN A 280 -10.05 -14.84 -9.41
C ASN A 280 -9.85 -13.61 -10.28
N CYS A 281 -8.97 -12.70 -9.89
CA CYS A 281 -8.75 -11.46 -10.65
C CYS A 281 -7.78 -11.66 -11.83
N LEU A 282 -7.23 -12.85 -12.06
CA LEU A 282 -6.31 -13.08 -13.18
C LEU A 282 -7.08 -13.29 -14.48
N LEU A 283 -7.31 -12.23 -15.26
CA LEU A 283 -8.00 -12.27 -16.56
C LEU A 283 -7.11 -12.71 -17.74
N GLY A 284 -5.86 -13.11 -17.45
CA GLY A 284 -4.81 -13.42 -18.40
C GLY A 284 -3.44 -12.95 -17.88
N ALA A 285 -2.37 -13.10 -18.66
CA ALA A 285 -1.01 -12.76 -18.22
C ALA A 285 -0.77 -11.24 -17.99
N SER A 286 -1.73 -10.36 -18.30
CA SER A 286 -1.52 -8.90 -18.27
C SER A 286 -2.70 -8.07 -17.76
N GLU A 287 -3.83 -8.68 -17.39
CA GLU A 287 -5.02 -7.95 -16.95
C GLU A 287 -5.46 -8.40 -15.55
N LEU A 288 -5.48 -7.44 -14.63
CA LEU A 288 -6.06 -7.59 -13.29
C LEU A 288 -7.16 -6.52 -13.18
N PRO A 289 -8.46 -6.87 -13.02
CA PRO A 289 -9.48 -5.89 -12.76
C PRO A 289 -9.30 -5.33 -11.34
N LEU A 290 -9.38 -4.01 -11.21
CA LEU A 290 -9.28 -3.35 -9.91
C LEU A 290 -10.50 -3.68 -9.06
N LEU A 291 -10.28 -4.29 -7.88
CA LEU A 291 -11.33 -4.54 -6.90
C LEU A 291 -11.72 -3.25 -6.17
N ARG A 292 -12.50 -2.42 -6.84
CA ARG A 292 -13.00 -1.15 -6.33
C ARG A 292 -14.18 -1.34 -5.39
N THR A 293 -13.93 -1.39 -4.09
CA THR A 293 -14.97 -1.40 -3.05
C THR A 293 -15.76 -0.09 -3.01
N ASP A 294 -15.31 0.96 -3.73
CA ASP A 294 -16.05 2.21 -3.90
C ASP A 294 -17.16 2.13 -4.97
N THR A 295 -17.36 0.96 -5.59
CA THR A 295 -18.39 0.72 -6.61
C THR A 295 -19.39 -0.37 -6.19
N LEU A 296 -20.47 -0.52 -6.96
CA LEU A 296 -21.37 -1.66 -6.83
C LEU A 296 -20.95 -2.75 -7.82
N ALA A 297 -21.05 -4.01 -7.40
CA ALA A 297 -20.74 -5.16 -8.22
C ALA A 297 -21.89 -6.16 -8.24
N SER A 298 -21.86 -7.05 -9.24
CA SER A 298 -22.77 -8.19 -9.33
C SER A 298 -21.96 -9.47 -9.22
N SER A 299 -22.59 -10.53 -8.70
CA SER A 299 -22.03 -11.87 -8.69
C SER A 299 -22.90 -12.84 -9.46
N THR A 300 -22.28 -13.93 -9.90
CA THR A 300 -22.98 -15.11 -10.42
C THR A 300 -23.07 -16.16 -9.31
N ALA A 301 -24.12 -16.97 -9.30
CA ALA A 301 -24.19 -18.09 -8.37
C ALA A 301 -23.09 -19.10 -8.73
N GLU A 302 -22.44 -19.71 -7.75
CA GLU A 302 -21.41 -20.74 -8.00
C GLU A 302 -21.96 -21.90 -8.82
N GLY A 303 -23.26 -22.21 -8.66
CA GLY A 303 -24.04 -23.01 -9.60
C GLY A 303 -23.72 -24.50 -9.63
N GLY A 304 -22.78 -24.98 -8.81
CA GLY A 304 -22.31 -26.36 -8.82
C GLY A 304 -21.17 -26.61 -9.81
N ALA A 305 -20.80 -27.89 -9.93
CA ALA A 305 -19.65 -28.34 -10.71
C ALA A 305 -19.63 -27.76 -12.15
N GLY A 306 -18.59 -26.98 -12.46
CA GLY A 306 -18.36 -26.43 -13.81
C GLY A 306 -19.27 -25.26 -14.19
N ALA A 307 -19.95 -24.63 -13.23
CA ALA A 307 -20.75 -23.43 -13.48
C ALA A 307 -19.98 -22.14 -13.18
N ALA A 308 -18.89 -22.20 -12.41
CA ALA A 308 -18.07 -21.07 -12.02
C ALA A 308 -16.66 -21.12 -12.63
N ASP A 309 -16.56 -20.83 -13.94
CA ASP A 309 -15.32 -21.02 -14.72
C ASP A 309 -14.67 -19.77 -15.30
N ASN A 310 -15.24 -18.58 -15.06
CA ASN A 310 -14.71 -17.35 -15.64
C ASN A 310 -13.84 -16.60 -14.63
N SER A 311 -12.65 -16.19 -15.08
CA SER A 311 -11.84 -15.21 -14.36
C SER A 311 -12.53 -13.84 -14.36
N GLY A 312 -12.29 -13.04 -13.32
CA GLY A 312 -12.85 -11.69 -13.15
C GLY A 312 -14.32 -11.63 -12.78
N VAL A 313 -14.99 -12.79 -12.66
CA VAL A 313 -16.38 -12.88 -12.22
C VAL A 313 -16.43 -13.17 -10.72
N PHE A 314 -17.25 -12.40 -9.98
CA PHE A 314 -17.55 -12.71 -8.59
C PHE A 314 -18.51 -13.90 -8.53
N TYR A 315 -18.18 -14.88 -7.69
CA TYR A 315 -19.05 -16.02 -7.41
C TYR A 315 -19.48 -16.05 -5.96
N THR A 316 -20.77 -16.25 -5.72
CA THR A 316 -21.40 -16.37 -4.40
C THR A 316 -22.36 -17.56 -4.38
N GLY A 317 -22.83 -18.00 -3.22
CA GLY A 317 -23.81 -19.11 -3.14
C GLY A 317 -25.17 -18.77 -3.79
N THR A 318 -25.54 -17.49 -3.79
CA THR A 318 -26.70 -16.95 -4.50
C THR A 318 -26.25 -15.68 -5.22
N ALA A 319 -26.58 -15.56 -6.51
CA ALA A 319 -26.22 -14.40 -7.32
C ALA A 319 -26.77 -13.10 -6.71
N VAL A 320 -25.97 -12.04 -6.74
CA VAL A 320 -26.40 -10.70 -6.32
C VAL A 320 -26.23 -9.72 -7.49
N ALA A 321 -27.10 -8.71 -7.55
CA ALA A 321 -27.08 -7.72 -8.62
C ALA A 321 -26.90 -6.31 -8.04
N SER A 322 -25.88 -5.61 -8.53
CA SER A 322 -25.59 -4.21 -8.18
C SER A 322 -25.61 -3.94 -6.68
N LYS A 323 -24.83 -4.73 -5.93
CA LYS A 323 -24.70 -4.64 -4.47
C LYS A 323 -23.33 -4.12 -4.07
N SER A 324 -23.27 -3.49 -2.91
CA SER A 324 -22.00 -3.14 -2.30
C SER A 324 -21.26 -4.39 -1.84
N PHE A 325 -19.93 -4.30 -1.84
CA PHE A 325 -19.07 -5.37 -1.39
C PHE A 325 -17.83 -4.83 -0.69
N GLU A 326 -17.22 -5.69 0.12
CA GLU A 326 -15.94 -5.44 0.79
C GLU A 326 -14.97 -6.59 0.52
N VAL A 327 -13.67 -6.29 0.41
CA VAL A 327 -12.62 -7.30 0.29
C VAL A 327 -12.26 -7.83 1.67
N LEU A 328 -12.38 -9.14 1.88
CA LEU A 328 -12.11 -9.80 3.15
C LEU A 328 -10.67 -10.29 3.29
N GLY A 329 -10.00 -10.58 2.18
CA GLY A 329 -8.65 -11.14 2.16
C GLY A 329 -8.35 -11.87 0.86
N TYR A 330 -7.24 -12.62 0.85
CA TYR A 330 -6.85 -13.45 -0.29
C TYR A 330 -6.31 -14.82 0.12
N LEU A 331 -6.35 -15.74 -0.84
CA LEU A 331 -5.82 -17.10 -0.80
C LEU A 331 -4.76 -17.25 -1.90
N ASP A 332 -3.51 -17.58 -1.54
CA ASP A 332 -2.42 -17.77 -2.51
C ASP A 332 -2.14 -19.23 -2.81
N TYR A 333 -1.98 -19.53 -4.10
CA TYR A 333 -1.55 -20.82 -4.62
C TYR A 333 -0.29 -20.62 -5.48
N PRO A 334 0.89 -20.45 -4.88
CA PRO A 334 2.14 -20.18 -5.61
C PRO A 334 2.58 -21.35 -6.50
N ALA A 335 2.19 -22.59 -6.16
CA ALA A 335 2.46 -23.78 -6.96
C ALA A 335 1.30 -24.16 -7.92
N GLY A 336 0.18 -23.43 -7.86
CA GLY A 336 -1.03 -23.79 -8.61
C GLY A 336 -1.72 -25.08 -8.16
N LEU A 337 -2.72 -25.50 -8.93
CA LEU A 337 -3.44 -26.77 -8.73
C LEU A 337 -2.90 -27.85 -9.66
N ALA A 338 -3.07 -29.12 -9.30
CA ALA A 338 -2.71 -30.24 -10.18
C ALA A 338 -3.57 -30.26 -11.47
N ALA A 339 -4.83 -29.86 -11.38
CA ALA A 339 -5.72 -29.66 -12.51
C ALA A 339 -6.68 -28.49 -12.20
N ALA A 340 -6.95 -27.64 -13.19
CA ALA A 340 -7.93 -26.57 -13.05
C ALA A 340 -9.31 -27.17 -12.69
N GLY A 341 -10.03 -26.50 -11.78
CA GLY A 341 -11.32 -26.97 -11.28
C GLY A 341 -11.27 -28.13 -10.28
N THR A 342 -10.11 -28.76 -10.04
CA THR A 342 -9.94 -29.80 -9.02
C THR A 342 -9.18 -29.26 -7.81
N TRP A 343 -9.88 -28.97 -6.73
CA TRP A 343 -9.31 -28.38 -5.51
C TRP A 343 -8.71 -29.46 -4.60
N SER A 344 -7.49 -29.89 -4.93
CA SER A 344 -6.79 -30.98 -4.23
C SER A 344 -5.88 -30.53 -3.08
N ILE A 345 -5.60 -29.24 -2.97
CA ILE A 345 -4.71 -28.68 -1.95
C ILE A 345 -5.32 -27.42 -1.33
N ASN A 346 -5.00 -27.16 -0.06
CA ASN A 346 -5.28 -25.87 0.57
C ASN A 346 -4.31 -24.79 0.04
N PRO A 347 -4.67 -23.50 0.15
CA PRO A 347 -3.77 -22.39 -0.19
C PRO A 347 -2.55 -22.39 0.73
N THR A 348 -1.42 -21.94 0.21
CA THR A 348 -0.17 -21.80 0.98
C THR A 348 -0.24 -20.61 1.93
N THR A 349 -0.90 -19.53 1.51
CA THR A 349 -1.08 -18.32 2.34
C THR A 349 -2.56 -17.95 2.38
N ILE A 350 -3.06 -17.70 3.58
CA ILE A 350 -4.37 -17.10 3.82
C ILE A 350 -4.12 -15.76 4.50
N GLN A 351 -4.51 -14.66 3.87
CA GLN A 351 -4.25 -13.32 4.39
C GLN A 351 -5.56 -12.54 4.48
N PRO A 352 -6.09 -12.31 5.70
CA PRO A 352 -7.16 -11.34 5.92
C PRO A 352 -6.75 -9.95 5.44
N TYR A 353 -7.70 -9.21 4.87
CA TYR A 353 -7.45 -7.88 4.34
C TYR A 353 -7.20 -6.89 5.47
N ARG A 354 -6.20 -6.04 5.25
CA ARG A 354 -5.91 -4.88 6.07
C ARG A 354 -5.41 -3.73 5.19
N ASN A 355 -5.49 -2.50 5.68
CA ASN A 355 -4.96 -1.33 4.99
C ASN A 355 -3.45 -1.50 4.75
N GLY A 356 -3.01 -1.12 3.55
CA GLY A 356 -1.65 -1.35 3.06
C GLY A 356 -1.44 -2.71 2.37
N ILE A 357 -2.44 -3.58 2.31
CA ILE A 357 -2.43 -4.71 1.35
C ILE A 357 -2.92 -4.17 0.00
N PRO A 358 -2.08 -4.16 -1.05
CA PRO A 358 -2.50 -3.66 -2.34
C PRO A 358 -3.57 -4.58 -2.93
N LEU A 359 -4.67 -3.99 -3.36
CA LEU A 359 -5.72 -4.65 -4.12
C LEU A 359 -5.21 -4.99 -5.54
N PRO A 360 -5.87 -5.93 -6.26
CA PRO A 360 -5.54 -6.23 -7.64
C PRO A 360 -5.53 -4.98 -8.49
N ALA A 361 -4.49 -4.78 -9.31
CA ALA A 361 -4.30 -3.58 -10.13
C ALA A 361 -4.31 -2.23 -9.39
N GLU A 362 -4.16 -2.21 -8.06
CA GLU A 362 -4.06 -0.95 -7.31
C GLU A 362 -2.80 -0.19 -7.73
N ARG A 363 -2.97 1.12 -7.96
CA ARG A 363 -1.92 2.03 -8.42
C ARG A 363 -1.07 2.47 -7.24
N LEU A 364 0.20 2.06 -7.20
CA LEU A 364 1.20 2.71 -6.35
C LEU A 364 1.65 3.98 -7.06
N ILE A 365 1.37 5.14 -6.48
CA ILE A 365 1.82 6.42 -7.04
C ILE A 365 3.31 6.56 -6.79
N ASP A 366 4.14 6.54 -7.83
CA ASP A 366 5.49 7.09 -7.81
C ASP A 366 5.46 8.43 -8.59
N VAL A 367 5.77 9.52 -7.90
CA VAL A 367 5.68 10.90 -8.45
C VAL A 367 6.94 11.25 -9.27
N SER A 368 7.78 10.28 -9.60
CA SER A 368 8.90 10.47 -10.51
C SER A 368 8.63 9.76 -11.85
N ASN A 369 8.43 10.55 -12.92
CA ASN A 369 8.36 10.15 -14.34
C ASN A 369 7.04 9.63 -14.95
N GLY A 370 5.86 9.92 -14.40
CA GLY A 370 4.60 9.83 -15.16
C GLY A 370 4.26 8.44 -15.74
N LYS A 371 4.87 7.37 -15.21
CA LYS A 371 4.52 5.98 -15.53
C LYS A 371 3.77 5.36 -14.37
N ILE A 372 2.57 4.87 -14.67
CA ILE A 372 1.68 4.20 -13.72
C ILE A 372 2.12 2.74 -13.65
N PHE A 373 2.68 2.30 -12.52
CA PHE A 373 2.88 0.88 -12.23
C PHE A 373 1.75 0.39 -11.31
N THR A 374 1.03 -0.64 -11.74
CA THR A 374 0.03 -1.35 -10.94
C THR A 374 0.67 -2.59 -10.31
N GLY A 375 0.44 -2.79 -9.00
CA GLY A 375 0.58 -4.07 -8.29
C GLY A 375 1.92 -4.83 -8.31
N ARG A 376 2.40 -5.18 -7.11
CA ARG A 376 3.50 -6.12 -6.84
C ARG A 376 3.39 -7.40 -7.70
N LEU A 377 4.32 -7.57 -8.64
CA LEU A 377 4.58 -8.86 -9.29
C LEU A 377 4.90 -9.91 -8.22
N PRO A 378 4.42 -11.16 -8.34
CA PRO A 378 4.68 -12.20 -7.35
C PRO A 378 6.20 -12.45 -7.25
N VAL A 379 6.66 -12.48 -6.00
CA VAL A 379 7.96 -12.94 -5.49
C VAL A 379 9.06 -13.24 -6.51
N ALA A 380 10.00 -12.31 -6.64
CA ALA A 380 11.43 -12.62 -6.68
C ALA A 380 12.20 -11.42 -6.10
N ASP A 381 12.52 -11.49 -4.80
CA ASP A 381 13.58 -10.67 -4.21
C ASP A 381 14.90 -11.06 -4.86
N ASN A 382 15.27 -10.36 -5.95
CA ASN A 382 16.64 -10.00 -6.31
C ASN A 382 16.64 -9.32 -7.69
N ALA A 383 16.50 -8.00 -7.69
CA ALA A 383 16.93 -7.18 -8.83
C ALA A 383 17.49 -5.85 -8.33
N GLN A 384 18.54 -5.91 -7.49
CA GLN A 384 19.53 -4.85 -7.60
C GLN A 384 20.12 -4.94 -9.00
N MET A 385 19.98 -3.86 -9.77
CA MET A 385 20.48 -3.75 -11.14
C MET A 385 21.98 -4.07 -11.17
N LYS A 386 22.33 -5.29 -11.56
CA LYS A 386 23.68 -5.65 -11.99
C LYS A 386 23.64 -5.79 -13.50
N TRP A 387 24.41 -4.95 -14.19
CA TRP A 387 24.76 -5.17 -15.58
C TRP A 387 25.68 -6.40 -15.63
N ASP A 388 25.13 -7.58 -15.92
CA ASP A 388 25.91 -8.75 -16.27
C ASP A 388 26.08 -8.79 -17.80
N LEU A 389 27.34 -8.72 -18.24
CA LEU A 389 27.79 -8.75 -19.63
C LEU A 389 28.30 -10.14 -20.03
N SER A 390 27.80 -11.21 -19.42
CA SER A 390 28.22 -12.58 -19.73
C SER A 390 27.05 -13.47 -20.20
N GLY A 391 27.18 -14.01 -21.42
CA GLY A 391 26.30 -15.04 -21.98
C GLY A 391 25.24 -14.50 -22.94
N GLY A 392 25.49 -14.67 -24.24
CA GLY A 392 24.55 -14.30 -25.30
C GLY A 392 23.23 -15.06 -25.22
N THR A 393 22.20 -14.41 -24.67
CA THR A 393 20.79 -14.41 -25.12
C THR A 393 20.06 -13.40 -24.23
N ALA A 394 19.77 -12.21 -24.77
CA ALA A 394 19.08 -11.15 -24.02
C ALA A 394 17.65 -11.59 -23.67
N LYS A 395 17.37 -11.82 -22.38
CA LYS A 395 16.01 -11.95 -21.86
C LYS A 395 15.46 -10.57 -21.53
N ILE A 396 14.44 -10.12 -22.25
CA ILE A 396 13.72 -8.87 -21.98
C ILE A 396 12.49 -9.21 -21.12
N ASN A 397 12.31 -8.54 -19.98
CA ASN A 397 11.08 -8.53 -19.19
C ASN A 397 10.75 -7.07 -18.77
N PRO A 398 9.47 -6.74 -18.53
CA PRO A 398 8.62 -6.01 -19.46
C PRO A 398 8.82 -4.49 -19.37
N GLN A 399 9.31 -3.90 -20.46
CA GLN A 399 9.11 -2.49 -20.78
C GLN A 399 7.69 -2.32 -21.38
N PRO A 400 7.07 -1.12 -21.33
CA PRO A 400 5.72 -0.90 -21.87
C PRO A 400 5.63 -1.53 -23.25
N THR A 401 4.61 -2.35 -23.48
CA THR A 401 4.42 -3.24 -24.63
C THR A 401 4.49 -2.45 -25.94
N LEU A 402 5.70 -2.18 -26.41
CA LEU A 402 6.00 -1.92 -27.81
C LEU A 402 5.88 -3.27 -28.48
N VAL A 403 4.65 -3.64 -28.86
CA VAL A 403 4.39 -4.86 -29.61
C VAL A 403 5.20 -4.76 -30.91
N GLY A 404 6.23 -5.60 -31.02
CA GLY A 404 7.02 -5.76 -32.24
C GLY A 404 6.16 -6.45 -33.29
N TYR A 405 5.56 -5.71 -34.20
CA TYR A 405 4.76 -6.31 -35.27
C TYR A 405 5.66 -6.65 -36.47
N ALA A 406 5.57 -7.88 -36.96
CA ALA A 406 6.16 -8.28 -38.23
C ALA A 406 5.33 -7.68 -39.38
N LEU A 407 5.93 -6.83 -40.20
CA LEU A 407 5.30 -6.30 -41.41
C LEU A 407 5.62 -7.20 -42.61
N PRO A 408 4.63 -7.54 -43.45
CA PRO A 408 4.86 -8.28 -44.68
C PRO A 408 5.85 -7.58 -45.62
N ALA A 409 6.59 -8.36 -46.41
CA ALA A 409 7.41 -7.82 -47.49
C ALA A 409 6.56 -7.04 -48.51
N GLY A 410 7.06 -5.89 -48.97
CA GLY A 410 6.34 -4.99 -49.88
C GLY A 410 5.47 -3.94 -49.19
N THR A 411 5.45 -3.91 -47.85
CA THR A 411 4.71 -2.88 -47.09
C THR A 411 5.30 -1.49 -47.36
N ASP A 412 4.43 -0.52 -47.67
CA ASP A 412 4.80 0.89 -47.83
C ASP A 412 5.04 1.53 -46.45
N PHE A 413 6.20 2.14 -46.24
CA PHE A 413 6.53 2.86 -45.00
C PHE A 413 5.56 4.00 -44.68
N ASN A 414 4.92 4.60 -45.69
CA ASN A 414 3.91 5.65 -45.50
C ASN A 414 2.58 5.09 -44.94
N SER A 415 2.33 3.79 -45.06
CA SER A 415 1.11 3.14 -44.56
C SER A 415 1.18 2.79 -43.06
N VAL A 416 2.37 2.87 -42.45
CA VAL A 416 2.59 2.51 -41.04
C VAL A 416 2.39 3.73 -40.14
N LEU A 417 1.13 3.94 -39.72
CA LEU A 417 0.70 5.13 -38.98
C LEU A 417 0.50 4.90 -37.47
N VAL A 418 0.40 3.64 -37.04
CA VAL A 418 0.11 3.30 -35.64
C VAL A 418 1.39 3.35 -34.81
N THR A 419 1.35 4.03 -33.65
CA THR A 419 2.46 4.05 -32.70
C THR A 419 2.90 2.64 -32.33
N GLY A 420 4.19 2.33 -32.50
CA GLY A 420 4.70 0.99 -32.26
C GLY A 420 6.13 0.77 -32.78
N LEU A 421 6.62 -0.44 -32.57
CA LEU A 421 7.88 -0.93 -33.13
C LEU A 421 7.56 -2.04 -34.14
N TYR A 422 8.17 -1.97 -35.32
CA TYR A 422 7.87 -2.87 -36.43
C TYR A 422 9.16 -3.48 -36.96
N GLY A 423 9.11 -4.76 -37.34
CA GLY A 423 10.17 -5.44 -38.06
C GLY A 423 9.70 -5.80 -39.46
N PHE A 424 10.40 -5.35 -40.49
CA PHE A 424 10.11 -5.79 -41.86
C PHE A 424 10.75 -7.17 -42.07
N VAL A 425 9.94 -8.18 -42.35
CA VAL A 425 10.41 -9.57 -42.44
C VAL A 425 10.40 -10.00 -43.91
N GLY A 426 11.56 -9.93 -44.56
CA GLY A 426 11.78 -10.39 -45.93
C GLY A 426 12.36 -9.30 -46.85
N GLY A 427 13.37 -9.66 -47.65
CA GLY A 427 14.09 -8.75 -48.56
C GLY A 427 13.32 -8.42 -49.84
N GLY A 428 12.11 -7.87 -49.74
CA GLY A 428 11.29 -7.42 -50.86
C GLY A 428 11.18 -5.90 -50.95
N THR A 429 10.83 -5.37 -52.14
CA THR A 429 10.82 -3.94 -52.44
C THR A 429 9.78 -3.14 -51.63
N ASN A 430 10.17 -2.62 -50.47
CA ASN A 430 9.31 -1.78 -49.64
C ASN A 430 9.27 -0.33 -50.18
N ALA A 431 8.08 0.16 -50.53
CA ALA A 431 7.91 1.52 -51.02
C ALA A 431 8.21 2.57 -49.91
N ASN A 432 8.74 3.72 -50.32
CA ASN A 432 9.10 4.84 -49.42
C ASN A 432 10.09 4.48 -48.29
N ALA A 433 10.88 3.42 -48.46
CA ALA A 433 11.98 3.09 -47.58
C ALA A 433 13.10 4.18 -47.64
N PRO A 434 13.87 4.37 -46.55
CA PRO A 434 14.99 5.31 -46.55
C PRO A 434 16.01 5.04 -47.66
N ASP A 435 16.57 6.10 -48.27
CA ASP A 435 17.57 6.07 -49.35
C ASP A 435 17.17 5.24 -50.60
N GLY A 436 15.89 4.95 -50.80
CA GLY A 436 15.45 4.05 -51.88
C GLY A 436 15.93 2.61 -51.69
N ARG A 437 16.38 2.24 -50.48
CA ARG A 437 16.91 0.91 -50.15
C ARG A 437 15.76 -0.07 -49.94
N VAL A 438 15.34 -0.61 -51.06
CA VAL A 438 14.23 -1.55 -51.15
C VAL A 438 14.54 -2.98 -50.66
N ALA A 439 15.79 -3.31 -50.31
CA ALA A 439 16.19 -4.69 -49.99
C ALA A 439 16.76 -4.92 -48.56
N ASP A 440 16.87 -3.87 -47.75
CA ASP A 440 17.41 -3.98 -46.38
C ASP A 440 16.32 -4.35 -45.37
N TYR A 441 16.68 -5.17 -44.37
CA TYR A 441 15.82 -5.37 -43.20
C TYR A 441 15.84 -4.10 -42.35
N PHE A 442 14.67 -3.55 -42.02
CA PHE A 442 14.55 -2.39 -41.13
C PHE A 442 13.78 -2.73 -39.87
N SER A 443 14.22 -2.18 -38.74
CA SER A 443 13.36 -1.94 -37.59
C SER A 443 12.82 -0.53 -37.69
N LEU A 444 11.49 -0.37 -37.65
CA LEU A 444 10.81 0.92 -37.73
C LEU A 444 10.13 1.23 -36.40
N GLN A 445 10.45 2.38 -35.83
CA GLN A 445 9.73 2.96 -34.71
C GLN A 445 8.78 4.04 -35.24
N VAL A 446 7.53 4.00 -34.78
CA VAL A 446 6.51 5.02 -35.08
C VAL A 446 6.02 5.63 -33.78
N LEU A 447 5.99 6.95 -33.71
CA LEU A 447 5.47 7.74 -32.60
C LEU A 447 4.44 8.72 -33.16
N SER A 448 3.16 8.52 -32.80
CA SER A 448 2.10 9.48 -33.08
C SER A 448 1.89 10.42 -31.89
N TRP A 449 1.82 11.73 -32.15
CA TRP A 449 1.51 12.74 -31.14
C TRP A 449 0.04 13.15 -31.17
N ASP A 450 -0.59 13.14 -32.35
CA ASP A 450 -1.99 13.54 -32.56
C ASP A 450 -2.64 12.68 -33.65
N GLY A 451 -2.77 11.37 -33.40
CA GLY A 451 -3.37 10.41 -34.32
C GLY A 451 -2.66 10.35 -35.68
N THR A 452 -3.22 11.01 -36.69
CA THR A 452 -2.70 11.09 -38.07
C THR A 452 -2.14 12.47 -38.46
N ALA A 453 -2.24 13.48 -37.59
CA ALA A 453 -1.81 14.85 -37.92
C ALA A 453 -0.30 15.05 -37.73
N TYR A 454 0.28 14.44 -36.70
CA TYR A 454 1.72 14.54 -36.41
C TYR A 454 2.30 13.18 -36.03
N LEU A 455 3.22 12.68 -36.87
CA LEU A 455 3.91 11.42 -36.64
C LEU A 455 5.41 11.59 -36.81
N TYR A 456 6.16 10.82 -36.05
CA TYR A 456 7.59 10.63 -36.19
C TYR A 456 7.87 9.17 -36.52
N GLN A 457 8.74 8.94 -37.50
CA GLN A 457 9.24 7.62 -37.85
C GLN A 457 10.76 7.59 -37.72
N ARG A 458 11.29 6.51 -37.14
CA ARG A 458 12.72 6.19 -37.15
C ARG A 458 12.94 4.79 -37.68
N ALA A 459 13.69 4.66 -38.76
CA ALA A 459 14.03 3.39 -39.39
C ALA A 459 15.52 3.07 -39.16
N THR A 460 15.84 1.88 -38.67
CA THR A 460 17.22 1.41 -38.48
C THR A 460 17.45 0.15 -39.29
N ALA A 461 18.44 0.19 -40.20
CA ALA A 461 18.81 -0.97 -40.99
C ALA A 461 19.45 -2.04 -40.08
N VAL A 462 18.86 -3.24 -40.08
CA VAL A 462 19.25 -4.38 -39.25
C VAL A 462 20.28 -5.27 -39.97
N THR A 463 20.35 -5.17 -41.30
CA THR A 463 21.33 -5.84 -42.16
C THR A 463 22.00 -4.82 -43.09
N GLY A 464 23.22 -5.10 -43.55
CA GLY A 464 23.99 -4.16 -44.37
C GLY A 464 24.67 -3.06 -43.55
N MET A 465 24.98 -1.92 -44.18
CA MET A 465 25.61 -0.78 -43.52
C MET A 465 24.61 -0.19 -42.51
N ARG A 466 24.85 -0.39 -41.21
CA ARG A 466 23.95 -0.09 -40.08
C ARG A 466 23.67 1.41 -39.91
N ALA A 467 22.88 1.97 -40.81
CA ALA A 467 22.43 3.35 -40.76
C ALA A 467 21.04 3.44 -40.10
N SER A 468 20.82 4.52 -39.34
CA SER A 468 19.50 4.90 -38.86
C SER A 468 19.01 6.10 -39.64
N TYR A 469 17.70 6.29 -39.71
CA TYR A 469 17.04 7.36 -40.44
C TYR A 469 15.84 7.84 -39.65
N GLU A 470 15.47 9.11 -39.79
CA GLU A 470 14.24 9.68 -39.24
C GLU A 470 13.51 10.59 -40.21
N ARG A 471 12.21 10.72 -40.01
CA ARG A 471 11.36 11.70 -40.69
C ARG A 471 10.11 12.00 -39.85
N THR A 472 9.42 13.06 -40.22
CA THR A 472 8.12 13.41 -39.63
C THR A 472 7.03 13.52 -40.70
N MET A 473 5.78 13.31 -40.28
CA MET A 473 4.58 13.62 -41.07
C MET A 473 3.85 14.79 -40.42
N GLN A 474 3.38 15.72 -41.25
CA GLN A 474 2.50 16.82 -40.83
C GLN A 474 1.27 16.84 -41.73
N SER A 475 0.09 16.74 -41.13
CA SER A 475 -1.22 16.83 -41.80
C SER A 475 -1.32 15.97 -43.08
N GLY A 476 -0.87 14.72 -43.03
CA GLY A 476 -0.92 13.81 -44.18
C GLY A 476 0.31 13.81 -45.09
N VAL A 477 1.24 14.76 -44.91
CA VAL A 477 2.40 14.93 -45.79
C VAL A 477 3.68 14.45 -45.09
N TRP A 478 4.35 13.46 -45.68
CA TRP A 478 5.63 12.95 -45.21
C TRP A 478 6.78 13.87 -45.62
N GLY A 479 7.63 14.23 -44.66
CA GLY A 479 8.94 14.80 -44.92
C GLY A 479 9.92 13.76 -45.49
N ALA A 480 11.01 14.24 -46.10
CA ALA A 480 12.09 13.38 -46.57
C ALA A 480 12.78 12.65 -45.41
N TRP A 481 13.29 11.44 -45.67
CA TRP A 481 14.13 10.72 -44.72
C TRP A 481 15.44 11.47 -44.51
N ARG A 482 15.77 11.75 -43.25
CA ARG A 482 17.06 12.25 -42.81
C ARG A 482 17.86 11.10 -42.22
N ARG A 483 19.05 10.84 -42.74
CA ARG A 483 19.96 9.86 -42.16
C ARG A 483 20.48 10.34 -40.79
N ILE A 484 20.39 9.46 -39.80
CA ILE A 484 21.02 9.58 -38.49
C ILE A 484 22.27 8.72 -38.57
N ASP A 485 23.36 9.33 -39.04
CA ASP A 485 24.65 8.73 -38.85
C ASP A 485 25.02 8.84 -37.36
N ARG A 486 25.67 7.81 -36.81
CA ARG A 486 26.59 8.05 -35.69
C ARG A 486 27.50 9.15 -36.22
N ASP A 487 27.67 10.25 -35.52
CA ASP A 487 28.41 11.46 -35.96
C ASP A 487 29.90 11.17 -36.30
N ASP A 488 30.22 10.18 -37.13
CA ASP A 488 31.54 9.59 -37.35
C ASP A 488 31.91 9.54 -38.84
N ALA A 489 31.57 10.61 -39.55
CA ALA A 489 32.61 11.31 -40.31
C ALA A 489 33.61 12.02 -39.35
N SER A 490 33.41 11.95 -38.03
CA SER A 490 34.33 12.35 -36.93
C SER A 490 35.61 11.54 -36.82
N VAL A 491 36.40 11.60 -37.88
CA VAL A 491 37.72 12.14 -37.62
C VAL A 491 38.11 13.05 -38.79
N ALA A 492 37.92 12.61 -40.04
CA ALA A 492 38.29 13.39 -41.22
C ALA A 492 37.13 14.20 -41.82
N LYS A 493 37.30 15.53 -41.92
CA LYS A 493 36.36 16.46 -42.57
C LYS A 493 36.45 16.51 -44.09
N ALA A 494 37.56 16.04 -44.66
CA ALA A 494 37.69 15.72 -46.08
C ALA A 494 38.80 14.68 -46.29
N TRP A 495 38.72 13.89 -47.36
CA TRP A 495 39.82 13.03 -47.77
C TRP A 495 39.78 12.75 -49.28
N VAL A 496 40.94 12.48 -49.87
CA VAL A 496 41.05 12.12 -51.30
C VAL A 496 42.21 11.17 -51.55
N SER A 497 42.01 10.23 -52.47
CA SER A 497 43.07 9.43 -53.08
C SER A 497 43.33 9.95 -54.50
N ILE A 498 44.58 10.29 -54.79
CA ILE A 498 45.01 10.97 -56.02
C ILE A 498 45.92 10.05 -56.82
N THR A 499 45.67 9.96 -58.13
CA THR A 499 46.65 9.40 -59.07
C THR A 499 47.70 10.46 -59.40
N GLY A 500 48.94 10.26 -58.97
CA GLY A 500 49.95 11.33 -58.97
C GLY A 500 50.30 11.87 -60.35
N SER A 501 50.38 11.02 -61.37
CA SER A 501 50.75 11.42 -62.73
C SER A 501 49.73 12.34 -63.42
N THR A 502 48.47 12.33 -62.97
CA THR A 502 47.36 13.03 -63.63
C THR A 502 46.56 13.96 -62.69
N GLY A 503 46.70 13.80 -61.38
CA GLY A 503 45.83 14.46 -60.40
C GLY A 503 44.41 13.87 -60.32
N ALA A 504 44.14 12.75 -60.99
CA ALA A 504 42.80 12.16 -61.04
C ALA A 504 42.36 11.65 -59.66
N ILE A 505 41.12 11.96 -59.28
CA ILE A 505 40.49 11.46 -58.05
C ILE A 505 40.12 9.99 -58.25
N VAL A 506 40.69 9.11 -57.42
CA VAL A 506 40.34 7.68 -57.38
C VAL A 506 39.10 7.46 -56.50
N LYS A 507 39.07 8.13 -55.35
CA LYS A 507 37.96 8.15 -54.38
C LYS A 507 38.12 9.34 -53.44
N SER A 508 37.01 9.87 -52.93
CA SER A 508 37.03 11.03 -52.03
C SER A 508 35.80 11.17 -51.14
N TYR A 509 35.93 12.05 -50.14
CA TYR A 509 34.84 12.63 -49.36
C TYR A 509 35.09 14.12 -49.16
N ASN A 510 34.06 14.94 -49.34
CA ASN A 510 34.12 16.41 -49.26
C ASN A 510 35.23 17.04 -50.15
N VAL A 511 35.45 16.50 -51.35
CA VAL A 511 36.42 17.03 -52.34
C VAL A 511 35.71 17.14 -53.68
N SER A 512 35.66 18.35 -54.23
CA SER A 512 34.98 18.69 -55.48
C SER A 512 35.89 18.49 -56.69
N SER A 513 37.20 18.73 -56.54
CA SER A 513 38.19 18.53 -57.61
C SER A 513 39.62 18.48 -57.05
N VAL A 514 40.52 17.89 -57.83
CA VAL A 514 41.96 17.96 -57.62
C VAL A 514 42.62 18.47 -58.89
N THR A 515 43.42 19.52 -58.77
CA THR A 515 44.17 20.11 -59.89
C THR A 515 45.66 19.84 -59.70
N ARG A 516 46.29 19.14 -60.64
CA ARG A 516 47.75 19.01 -60.67
C ARG A 516 48.35 20.30 -61.24
N THR A 517 49.12 21.03 -60.44
CA THR A 517 49.66 22.36 -60.81
C THR A 517 51.10 22.29 -61.32
N ALA A 518 51.86 21.29 -60.88
CA ALA A 518 53.18 20.94 -61.38
C ALA A 518 53.49 19.48 -61.02
N THR A 519 54.64 18.96 -61.44
CA THR A 519 55.11 17.63 -61.02
C THR A 519 55.16 17.52 -59.50
N GLY A 520 54.42 16.56 -58.94
CA GLY A 520 54.31 16.31 -57.49
C GLY A 520 53.49 17.33 -56.70
N ARG A 521 52.80 18.27 -57.36
CA ARG A 521 52.04 19.35 -56.69
C ARG A 521 50.57 19.33 -57.09
N TYR A 522 49.70 19.33 -56.09
CA TYR A 522 48.25 19.22 -56.28
C TYR A 522 47.52 20.24 -55.41
N THR A 523 46.44 20.80 -55.94
CA THR A 523 45.45 21.57 -55.17
C THR A 523 44.19 20.75 -55.03
N VAL A 524 43.77 20.50 -53.79
CA VAL A 524 42.54 19.78 -53.44
C VAL A 524 41.48 20.81 -53.08
N ASN A 525 40.39 20.86 -53.84
CA ASN A 525 39.26 21.77 -53.59
C ASN A 525 38.15 21.02 -52.85
N PHE A 526 37.60 21.64 -51.81
CA PHE A 526 36.53 21.03 -51.02
C PHE A 526 35.16 21.23 -51.67
N THR A 527 34.22 20.33 -51.39
CA THR A 527 32.82 20.49 -51.81
C THR A 527 32.08 21.42 -50.85
N THR A 528 32.37 21.30 -49.56
CA THR A 528 31.92 22.14 -48.46
C THR A 528 33.14 22.70 -47.76
N ALA A 529 33.17 24.01 -47.56
CA ALA A 529 34.29 24.69 -46.91
C ALA A 529 34.48 24.21 -45.47
N MET A 530 35.74 24.15 -45.01
CA MET A 530 36.09 23.99 -43.60
C MET A 530 35.58 25.18 -42.79
N ALA A 531 35.33 24.98 -41.48
CA ALA A 531 34.74 26.02 -40.64
C ALA A 531 35.65 27.26 -40.53
N ASP A 532 36.96 27.04 -40.42
CA ASP A 532 37.98 28.07 -40.46
C ASP A 532 39.30 27.57 -41.08
N THR A 533 40.39 28.34 -40.95
CA THR A 533 41.71 28.02 -41.53
C THR A 533 42.62 27.21 -40.60
N SER A 534 42.12 26.75 -39.46
CA SER A 534 42.87 26.10 -38.37
C SER A 534 42.74 24.58 -38.37
N TYR A 535 42.59 23.98 -39.54
CA TYR A 535 42.49 22.53 -39.73
C TYR A 535 43.87 21.88 -39.97
N VAL A 536 43.98 20.58 -39.73
CA VAL A 536 45.18 19.77 -39.95
C VAL A 536 45.06 18.98 -41.24
N VAL A 537 46.14 18.94 -42.01
CA VAL A 537 46.25 18.16 -43.24
C VAL A 537 47.33 17.12 -43.07
N ALA A 538 46.97 15.86 -43.24
CA ALA A 538 47.91 14.75 -43.23
C ALA A 538 47.79 13.94 -44.52
N GLY A 539 48.84 13.24 -44.88
CA GLY A 539 48.83 12.41 -46.07
C GLY A 539 49.97 11.42 -46.11
N CYS A 540 49.82 10.43 -46.97
CA CYS A 540 50.87 9.45 -47.24
C CYS A 540 50.94 9.15 -48.73
N ILE A 541 52.09 8.65 -49.14
CA ILE A 541 52.41 8.37 -50.54
C ILE A 541 52.46 6.85 -50.70
N HIS A 542 51.82 6.35 -51.74
CA HIS A 542 51.76 4.93 -52.08
C HIS A 542 52.71 4.66 -53.24
N GLU A 543 53.98 4.42 -52.93
CA GLU A 543 55.02 4.07 -53.90
C GLU A 543 55.96 2.99 -53.34
N SER A 544 56.55 2.19 -54.22
CA SER A 544 57.38 1.03 -53.85
C SER A 544 58.90 1.23 -54.01
N ALA A 545 59.44 2.44 -54.20
CA ALA A 545 60.90 2.60 -54.29
C ALA A 545 61.43 4.00 -53.92
N GLY A 546 62.36 4.04 -52.95
CA GLY A 546 63.27 5.17 -52.70
C GLY A 546 63.23 5.69 -51.26
N LEU A 547 64.36 5.62 -50.54
CA LEU A 547 64.53 6.26 -49.22
C LEU A 547 64.49 7.79 -49.40
N GLY A 548 63.57 8.48 -48.71
CA GLY A 548 63.54 9.94 -48.62
C GLY A 548 62.41 10.68 -49.35
N VAL A 549 61.21 10.10 -49.39
CA VAL A 549 60.01 10.78 -49.94
C VAL A 549 59.12 11.27 -48.79
N SER A 550 58.66 12.53 -48.87
CA SER A 550 57.80 13.17 -47.85
C SER A 550 56.54 13.77 -48.47
N PHE A 551 55.48 13.80 -47.66
CA PHE A 551 54.25 14.51 -47.94
C PHE A 551 54.27 15.85 -47.21
N GLU A 552 53.98 16.93 -47.92
CA GLU A 552 54.05 18.30 -47.40
C GLU A 552 52.82 19.11 -47.78
N THR A 553 52.41 20.02 -46.91
CA THR A 553 51.42 21.06 -47.22
C THR A 553 52.12 22.27 -47.86
N GLN A 554 51.68 22.71 -49.04
CA GLN A 554 52.33 23.79 -49.78
C GLN A 554 52.04 25.20 -49.22
N ASN A 555 50.96 25.31 -48.46
CA ASN A 555 50.43 26.60 -48.04
C ASN A 555 51.06 27.04 -46.71
N SER A 556 51.60 28.27 -46.66
CA SER A 556 51.99 28.94 -45.40
C SER A 556 50.78 29.39 -44.58
N SER A 557 49.59 29.45 -45.19
CA SER A 557 48.31 29.71 -44.55
C SER A 557 47.22 28.94 -45.30
N LEU A 558 46.43 28.15 -44.56
CA LEU A 558 45.39 27.29 -45.13
C LEU A 558 44.16 28.11 -45.52
N ALA A 559 43.40 27.63 -46.50
CA ALA A 559 42.15 28.26 -46.95
C ALA A 559 40.96 27.35 -46.63
N THR A 560 39.79 27.91 -46.33
CA THR A 560 38.61 27.09 -45.98
C THR A 560 38.07 26.28 -47.16
N THR A 561 38.40 26.64 -48.40
CA THR A 561 37.84 26.02 -49.61
C THR A 561 38.81 25.09 -50.36
N SER A 562 40.10 25.14 -50.05
CA SER A 562 41.11 24.32 -50.73
C SER A 562 42.40 24.19 -49.93
N VAL A 563 43.19 23.17 -50.26
CA VAL A 563 44.55 22.98 -49.75
C VAL A 563 45.51 22.54 -50.84
N GLY A 564 46.70 23.12 -50.88
CA GLY A 564 47.82 22.66 -51.71
C GLY A 564 48.65 21.61 -50.98
N VAL A 565 48.92 20.49 -51.64
CA VAL A 565 49.74 19.38 -51.12
C VAL A 565 50.84 19.02 -52.11
N CYS A 566 52.00 18.63 -51.61
CA CYS A 566 53.20 18.36 -52.37
C CYS A 566 53.81 17.01 -51.96
N VAL A 567 54.33 16.30 -52.96
CA VAL A 567 55.17 15.11 -52.78
C VAL A 567 56.61 15.49 -53.13
N SER A 568 57.47 15.45 -52.13
CA SER A 568 58.89 15.81 -52.24
C SER A 568 59.78 14.57 -52.11
N ALA A 569 60.90 14.58 -52.82
CA ALA A 569 61.98 13.59 -52.71
C ALA A 569 63.31 14.36 -52.62
N GLY A 570 63.82 14.51 -51.40
CA GLY A 570 64.94 15.43 -51.12
C GLY A 570 64.60 16.88 -51.52
N ALA A 571 65.44 17.53 -52.32
CA ALA A 571 65.25 18.91 -52.78
C ALA A 571 64.37 19.05 -54.04
N SER A 572 63.71 17.97 -54.50
CA SER A 572 62.93 17.94 -55.74
C SER A 572 61.50 17.45 -55.50
N THR A 573 60.56 17.79 -56.40
CA THR A 573 59.19 17.26 -56.35
C THR A 573 58.99 16.17 -57.40
N ARG A 574 58.16 15.18 -57.09
CA ARG A 574 57.87 14.06 -58.00
C ARG A 574 56.41 13.68 -57.91
N ASP A 575 55.83 13.24 -59.02
CA ASP A 575 54.48 12.65 -59.00
C ASP A 575 54.51 11.32 -58.24
N GLY A 576 53.54 11.14 -57.36
CA GLY A 576 53.28 9.87 -56.71
C GLY A 576 51.82 9.73 -56.30
N ASN A 577 51.31 8.51 -56.33
CA ASN A 577 49.95 8.24 -55.87
C ASN A 577 49.88 8.57 -54.38
N CYS A 578 48.99 9.44 -53.97
CA CYS A 578 48.95 9.92 -52.59
C CYS A 578 47.53 9.91 -52.03
N TYR A 579 47.47 9.78 -50.70
CA TYR A 579 46.25 9.89 -49.93
C TYR A 579 46.35 11.13 -49.06
N VAL A 580 45.31 11.94 -49.06
CA VAL A 580 45.21 13.16 -48.26
C VAL A 580 44.00 13.02 -47.35
N VAL A 581 44.16 13.40 -46.10
CA VAL A 581 43.11 13.42 -45.09
C VAL A 581 43.19 14.74 -44.32
N ILE A 582 42.04 15.35 -44.08
CA ILE A 582 41.91 16.66 -43.44
C ILE A 582 41.03 16.51 -42.20
N PHE A 583 41.47 17.08 -41.08
CA PHE A 583 40.78 17.13 -39.80
C PHE A 583 40.60 18.59 -39.41
N ASP A 584 39.41 19.00 -38.98
CA ASP A 584 39.11 20.37 -38.51
C ASP A 584 39.01 20.36 -36.99
#